data_AF-A0A2S8Z0W5-F1
#
_entry.id   AF-A0A2S8Z0W5-F1
#
_cell.length_a   1.000
_cell.length_b   1.000
_cell.length_c   1.000
_cell.angle_alpha   90.00
_cell.angle_beta   90.00
_cell.angle_gamma   90.00
#
_symmetry.space_group_name_H-M   'P 1'
#
loop_
_entity.id
_entity.type
_entity.pdbx_description
1 polymer ?
#
loop_
_entity_poly.entity_id
_entity_poly.type
_entity_poly.pdbx_seq_one_letter_code
_entity_poly.pdbx_strand_id
1 'polypeptide(L)'
;MARGGINKAVVQKARQTLLARGVHPSIDAVRIELGNTGSKTTIHRYLKELDSQHPAAAPMSAPSLSGALATLVEQLSEQLREEGEARIEEAHGAFQAERETLLAQVKISQQALAALRQQHEIQTAALAAQSEELATTRSSLQTEHTRNATLNQAVGELNVRLADKDEQIASLEEKHQHARDALEHYRSASREQREQEQRRHEGQVQQLQVELRQLQQTLIVKQDELTRLNRDNEGLLVQIRTLKDAQRTLKTQNDRRQAQIQGLEVNLAQLDGSRNELEKQNQNLALSLAERVTELRQQLQLIGKLEAQLRQAEKAVLAVQETP
;
A
#
# COMPACT_ATOMS: atom_id res chain seq x y z
N MET A 1 128.80 39.57 87.00
CA MET A 1 128.43 40.67 86.08
C MET A 1 127.72 41.75 86.83
N ALA A 2 128.06 43.00 86.48
CA ALA A 2 127.18 44.17 86.47
C ALA A 2 126.70 44.66 87.86
N ARG A 3 126.71 45.97 88.12
CA ARG A 3 125.79 46.90 87.48
C ARG A 3 126.34 48.31 87.62
N GLY A 4 126.53 48.98 86.50
CA GLY A 4 126.80 50.42 86.47
C GLY A 4 125.67 51.17 87.15
N GLY A 5 126.03 52.16 87.98
CA GLY A 5 125.06 53.08 88.56
C GLY A 5 124.23 53.75 87.47
N ILE A 6 122.95 53.94 87.73
CA ILE A 6 122.03 54.54 86.76
C ILE A 6 122.30 56.03 86.65
N ASN A 7 122.50 56.50 85.42
CA ASN A 7 122.71 57.90 85.09
C ASN A 7 121.39 58.61 84.78
N LYS A 8 121.34 59.92 85.08
CA LYS A 8 120.19 60.82 84.83
C LYS A 8 119.66 60.77 83.39
N ALA A 9 120.55 60.64 82.40
CA ALA A 9 120.18 60.53 80.99
C ALA A 9 119.36 59.27 80.66
N VAL A 10 119.62 58.16 81.35
CA VAL A 10 118.88 56.90 81.14
C VAL A 10 117.46 57.02 81.70
N VAL A 11 117.33 57.66 82.87
CA VAL A 11 116.02 57.97 83.49
C VAL A 11 115.21 58.94 82.60
N GLN A 12 115.85 59.93 81.98
CA GLN A 12 115.21 60.86 81.06
C GLN A 12 114.70 60.17 79.79
N LYS A 13 115.49 59.25 79.20
CA LYS A 13 115.08 58.48 78.02
C LYS A 13 113.90 57.56 78.33
N ALA A 14 113.92 56.89 79.48
CA ALA A 14 112.80 56.06 79.93
C ALA A 14 111.51 56.89 80.13
N ARG A 15 111.62 58.08 80.74
CA ARG A 15 110.51 59.02 80.90
C ARG A 15 109.92 59.47 79.55
N GLN A 16 110.76 59.86 78.59
CA GLN A 16 110.31 60.27 77.25
C GLN A 16 109.62 59.14 76.49
N THR A 17 110.13 57.91 76.64
CA THR A 17 109.52 56.73 76.00
C THR A 17 108.13 56.45 76.56
N LEU A 18 107.93 56.61 77.87
CA LEU A 18 106.61 56.47 78.51
C LEU A 18 105.63 57.56 78.06
N LEU A 19 106.10 58.81 77.96
CA LEU A 19 105.29 59.92 77.46
C LEU A 19 104.89 59.73 75.98
N ALA A 20 105.81 59.27 75.13
CA ALA A 20 105.51 58.94 73.73
C ALA A 20 104.48 57.81 73.59
N ARG A 21 104.36 56.93 74.60
CA ARG A 21 103.33 55.88 74.70
C ARG A 21 102.04 56.35 75.37
N GLY A 22 101.95 57.60 75.82
CA GLY A 22 100.77 58.15 76.51
C GLY A 22 100.58 57.68 77.95
N VAL A 23 101.60 57.06 78.58
CA VAL A 23 101.53 56.54 79.95
C VAL A 23 102.18 57.52 80.94
N HIS A 24 101.55 57.76 82.09
CA HIS A 24 102.06 58.70 83.09
C HIS A 24 103.37 58.19 83.74
N PRO A 25 104.47 58.98 83.76
CA PRO A 25 105.77 58.51 84.24
C PRO A 25 105.85 58.44 85.78
N SER A 26 105.33 57.38 86.39
CA SER A 26 105.52 57.11 87.82
C SER A 26 106.90 56.46 88.10
N ILE A 27 107.37 56.53 89.35
CA ILE A 27 108.67 55.95 89.77
C ILE A 27 108.76 54.47 89.37
N ASP A 28 107.67 53.73 89.56
CA ASP A 28 107.61 52.30 89.26
C ASP A 28 107.51 52.03 87.76
N ALA A 29 106.79 52.85 86.99
CA ALA A 29 106.75 52.75 85.53
C ALA A 29 108.12 53.00 84.90
N VAL A 30 108.85 54.03 85.37
CA VAL A 30 110.21 54.33 84.91
C VAL A 30 111.18 53.22 85.31
N ARG A 31 111.02 52.63 86.49
CA ARG A 31 111.86 51.51 86.95
C ARG A 31 111.63 50.24 86.13
N ILE A 32 110.39 49.97 85.71
CA ILE A 32 110.05 48.84 84.84
C ILE A 32 110.68 49.02 83.46
N GLU A 33 110.59 50.21 82.86
CA GLU A 33 111.24 50.51 81.57
C GLU A 33 112.77 50.46 81.64
N LEU A 34 113.36 50.70 82.82
CA LEU A 34 114.79 50.53 83.08
C LEU A 34 115.17 49.06 83.42
N GLY A 35 114.26 48.10 83.26
CA GLY A 35 114.50 46.68 83.48
C GLY A 35 114.64 46.30 84.96
N ASN A 36 113.86 46.95 85.85
CA ASN A 36 113.91 46.79 87.31
C ASN A 36 115.28 47.12 87.93
N THR A 37 116.10 47.89 87.22
CA THR A 37 117.39 48.37 87.73
C THR A 37 117.21 49.74 88.38
N GLY A 38 117.96 50.00 89.46
CA GLY A 38 117.92 51.29 90.17
C GLY A 38 117.16 51.24 91.48
N SER A 39 117.66 51.99 92.46
CA SER A 39 116.92 52.21 93.70
C SER A 39 115.79 53.22 93.44
N LYS A 40 114.61 52.98 94.04
CA LYS A 40 113.46 53.91 93.93
C LYS A 40 113.82 55.34 94.33
N THR A 41 114.74 55.50 95.29
CA THR A 41 115.21 56.80 95.78
C THR A 41 116.07 57.53 94.75
N THR A 42 116.94 56.84 94.02
CA THR A 42 117.76 57.46 92.96
C THR A 42 116.92 57.86 91.74
N ILE A 43 115.94 57.02 91.35
CA ILE A 43 115.00 57.33 90.24
C ILE A 43 114.12 58.53 90.62
N HIS A 44 113.58 58.56 91.83
CA HIS A 44 112.78 59.69 92.32
C HIS A 44 113.59 60.99 92.38
N ARG A 45 114.86 60.94 92.81
CA ARG A 45 115.76 62.10 92.80
C ARG A 45 115.93 62.64 91.37
N TYR A 46 116.25 61.78 90.40
CA TYR A 46 116.43 62.21 89.01
C TYR A 46 115.13 62.65 88.33
N LEU A 47 113.98 62.03 88.63
CA LEU A 47 112.68 62.49 88.14
C LEU A 47 112.34 63.88 88.69
N LYS A 48 112.53 64.11 89.99
CA LYS A 48 112.32 65.43 90.61
C LYS A 48 113.27 66.48 90.04
N GLU A 49 114.53 66.13 89.79
CA GLU A 49 115.46 67.03 89.11
C GLU A 49 115.05 67.35 87.66
N LEU A 50 114.51 66.38 86.93
CA LEU A 50 114.03 66.57 85.55
C LEU A 50 112.72 67.37 85.51
N ASP A 51 111.87 67.26 86.53
CA ASP A 51 110.68 68.10 86.68
C ASP A 51 111.05 69.54 87.08
N SER A 52 112.06 69.71 87.95
CA SER A 52 112.56 71.05 88.31
C SER A 52 113.28 71.78 87.16
N GLN A 53 113.70 71.06 86.11
CA GLN A 53 114.31 71.63 84.89
C GLN A 53 113.29 71.99 83.80
N HIS A 54 111.99 71.78 84.03
CA HIS A 54 110.90 72.34 83.21
C HIS A 54 110.05 73.33 84.03
N PRO A 55 110.54 74.55 84.35
CA PRO A 55 109.66 75.65 84.72
C PRO A 55 109.29 76.40 83.45
N ALA A 56 108.14 76.11 82.84
CA ALA A 56 107.51 77.03 81.90
C ALA A 56 106.12 76.56 81.50
N ALA A 57 105.11 77.41 81.33
CA ALA A 57 104.90 78.79 81.77
C ALA A 57 103.47 79.09 81.32
N ALA A 58 102.66 79.69 82.18
CA ALA A 58 101.56 80.53 81.75
C ALA A 58 101.37 81.60 82.83
N PRO A 59 100.94 82.81 82.47
CA PRO A 59 101.31 83.63 81.32
C PRO A 59 101.98 84.94 81.80
N MET A 60 102.49 85.75 80.86
CA MET A 60 102.35 87.22 80.81
C MET A 60 103.52 87.91 80.07
N SER A 61 103.09 88.75 79.11
CA SER A 61 103.69 90.04 78.71
C SER A 61 105.01 90.09 77.94
N ALA A 62 104.92 90.15 76.59
CA ALA A 62 105.47 91.21 75.73
C ALA A 62 105.17 90.92 74.24
N PRO A 63 104.92 91.94 73.39
CA PRO A 63 104.48 91.76 72.01
C PRO A 63 105.68 91.41 71.13
N SER A 64 105.65 90.23 70.52
CA SER A 64 106.56 89.88 69.42
C SER A 64 105.72 89.31 68.29
N LEU A 65 106.22 89.42 67.05
CA LEU A 65 105.63 89.05 65.77
C LEU A 65 104.76 87.77 65.77
N SER A 66 105.07 86.82 66.66
CA SER A 66 104.31 85.60 66.91
C SER A 66 102.85 85.80 67.32
N GLY A 67 102.51 86.88 68.04
CA GLY A 67 101.14 87.16 68.49
C GLY A 67 100.23 87.67 67.38
N ALA A 68 100.75 88.59 66.54
CA ALA A 68 100.03 89.10 65.37
C ALA A 68 99.83 88.01 64.29
N LEU A 69 100.82 87.13 64.11
CA LEU A 69 100.69 85.95 63.25
C LEU A 69 99.71 84.93 63.83
N ALA A 70 99.69 84.71 65.15
CA ALA A 70 98.72 83.80 65.77
C ALA A 70 97.27 84.31 65.57
N THR A 71 97.01 85.60 65.79
CA THR A 71 95.68 86.18 65.54
C THR A 71 95.27 86.13 64.08
N LEU A 72 96.21 86.31 63.14
CA LEU A 72 95.91 86.26 61.71
C LEU A 72 95.69 84.82 61.23
N VAL A 73 96.43 83.85 61.77
CA VAL A 73 96.19 82.40 61.55
C VAL A 73 94.86 81.97 62.16
N GLU A 74 94.48 82.49 63.33
CA GLU A 74 93.18 82.22 63.96
C GLU A 74 92.04 82.78 63.11
N GLN A 75 92.13 84.04 62.66
CA GLN A 75 91.17 84.63 61.72
C GLN A 75 91.11 83.89 60.38
N LEU A 76 92.25 83.47 59.81
CA LEU A 76 92.28 82.70 58.57
C LEU A 76 91.68 81.30 58.77
N SER A 77 91.89 80.69 59.94
CA SER A 77 91.30 79.40 60.29
C SER A 77 89.79 79.50 60.50
N GLU A 78 89.31 80.62 61.05
CA GLU A 78 87.90 80.89 61.25
C GLU A 78 87.22 81.19 59.91
N GLN A 79 87.83 82.00 59.04
CA GLN A 79 87.37 82.20 57.66
C GLN A 79 87.37 80.91 56.85
N LEU A 80 88.41 80.07 56.96
CA LEU A 80 88.47 78.78 56.26
C LEU A 80 87.43 77.79 56.82
N ARG A 81 87.09 77.89 58.10
CA ARG A 81 86.00 77.12 58.71
C ARG A 81 84.64 77.60 58.21
N GLU A 82 84.41 78.92 58.16
CA GLU A 82 83.18 79.52 57.60
C GLU A 82 83.00 79.20 56.12
N GLU A 83 84.04 79.33 55.29
CA GLU A 83 83.99 78.94 53.88
C GLU A 83 83.80 77.43 53.70
N GLY A 84 84.40 76.62 54.57
CA GLY A 84 84.21 75.18 54.60
C GLY A 84 82.78 74.79 54.97
N GLU A 85 82.22 75.41 56.00
CA GLU A 85 80.82 75.23 56.42
C GLU A 85 79.85 75.70 55.34
N ALA A 86 80.09 76.85 54.71
CA ALA A 86 79.27 77.35 53.60
C ALA A 86 79.26 76.39 52.40
N ARG A 87 80.43 75.84 52.00
CA ARG A 87 80.50 74.83 50.93
C ARG A 87 79.81 73.52 51.30
N ILE A 88 79.89 73.11 52.56
CA ILE A 88 79.18 71.93 53.06
C ILE A 88 77.67 72.16 53.02
N GLU A 89 77.19 73.32 53.46
CA GLU A 89 75.77 73.69 53.40
C GLU A 89 75.26 73.75 51.96
N GLU A 90 76.01 74.35 51.04
CA GLU A 90 75.67 74.38 49.61
C GLU A 90 75.59 72.97 49.01
N ALA A 91 76.58 72.11 49.30
CA ALA A 91 76.57 70.72 48.86
C ALA A 91 75.41 69.91 49.48
N HIS A 92 75.07 70.15 50.75
CA HIS A 92 73.91 69.54 51.40
C HIS A 92 72.61 70.02 50.77
N GLY A 93 72.47 71.31 50.46
CA GLY A 93 71.31 71.88 49.79
C GLY A 93 71.12 71.29 48.39
N ALA A 94 72.19 71.23 47.59
CA ALA A 94 72.18 70.62 46.26
C ALA A 94 71.80 69.13 46.32
N PHE A 95 72.39 68.38 47.25
CA PHE A 95 72.07 66.96 47.45
C PHE A 95 70.63 66.75 47.92
N GLN A 96 70.12 67.59 48.83
CA GLN A 96 68.72 67.52 49.27
C GLN A 96 67.77 67.78 48.10
N ALA A 97 68.03 68.79 47.28
CA ALA A 97 67.24 69.08 46.08
C ALA A 97 67.27 67.92 45.06
N GLU A 98 68.44 67.33 44.81
CA GLU A 98 68.57 66.15 43.95
C GLU A 98 67.82 64.94 44.52
N ARG A 99 67.91 64.71 45.84
CA ARG A 99 67.16 63.64 46.50
C ARG A 99 65.65 63.85 46.40
N GLU A 100 65.17 65.07 46.59
CA GLU A 100 63.74 65.39 46.49
C GLU A 100 63.23 65.21 45.06
N THR A 101 63.98 65.67 44.05
CA THR A 101 63.62 65.46 42.64
C THR A 101 63.60 63.99 42.26
N LEU A 102 64.58 63.19 42.69
CA LEU A 102 64.58 61.74 42.47
C LEU A 102 63.42 61.04 43.19
N LEU A 103 63.13 61.41 44.44
CA LEU A 103 61.98 60.87 45.17
C LEU A 103 60.65 61.22 44.50
N ALA A 104 60.52 62.43 43.96
CA ALA A 104 59.35 62.84 43.19
C ALA A 104 59.21 62.00 41.90
N GLN A 105 60.31 61.77 41.16
CA GLN A 105 60.30 60.91 39.97
C GLN A 105 59.95 59.45 40.29
N VAL A 106 60.49 58.90 41.39
CA VAL A 106 60.14 57.55 41.86
C VAL A 106 58.66 57.48 42.21
N LYS A 107 58.11 58.48 42.89
CA LYS A 107 56.67 58.52 43.22
C LYS A 107 55.80 58.59 41.96
N ILE A 108 56.14 59.43 41.00
CA ILE A 108 55.40 59.56 39.73
C ILE A 108 55.46 58.24 38.94
N SER A 109 56.63 57.63 38.81
CA SER A 109 56.78 56.35 38.10
C SER A 109 56.04 55.21 38.79
N GLN A 110 56.04 55.14 40.12
CA GLN A 110 55.24 54.17 40.87
C GLN A 110 53.74 54.36 40.66
N GLN A 111 53.25 55.61 40.64
CA GLN A 111 51.86 55.93 40.34
C GLN A 111 51.48 55.52 38.90
N ALA A 112 52.35 55.82 37.93
CA ALA A 112 52.14 55.42 36.54
C ALA A 112 52.12 53.88 36.38
N LEU A 113 53.02 53.16 37.05
CA LEU A 113 53.04 51.70 37.06
C LEU A 113 51.78 51.10 37.70
N ALA A 114 51.30 51.69 38.80
CA ALA A 114 50.06 51.25 39.44
C ALA A 114 48.84 51.45 38.51
N ALA A 115 48.75 52.62 37.85
CA ALA A 115 47.68 52.90 36.89
C ALA A 115 47.72 51.95 35.67
N LEU A 116 48.93 51.67 35.14
CA LEU A 116 49.09 50.75 34.02
C LEU A 116 48.73 49.31 34.41
N ARG A 117 49.09 48.86 35.62
CA ARG A 117 48.69 47.54 36.15
C ARG A 117 47.18 47.44 36.27
N GLN A 118 46.53 48.46 36.83
CA GLN A 118 45.07 48.49 36.94
C GLN A 118 44.40 48.45 35.57
N GLN A 119 44.89 49.22 34.59
CA GLN A 119 44.36 49.15 33.22
C GLN A 119 44.55 47.76 32.60
N HIS A 120 45.71 47.15 32.80
CA HIS A 120 45.98 45.81 32.30
C HIS A 120 45.05 44.77 32.94
N GLU A 121 44.80 44.85 34.25
CA GLU A 121 43.85 43.97 34.95
C GLU A 121 42.41 44.14 34.43
N ILE A 122 41.98 45.38 34.15
CA ILE A 122 40.66 45.64 33.56
C ILE A 122 40.57 45.05 32.15
N GLN A 123 41.61 45.23 31.34
CA GLN A 123 41.65 44.71 29.97
C GLN A 123 41.70 43.18 29.94
N THR A 124 42.46 42.54 30.83
CA THR A 124 42.50 41.08 30.92
C THR A 124 41.15 40.52 31.38
N ALA A 125 40.49 41.16 32.35
CA ALA A 125 39.15 40.77 32.77
C ALA A 125 38.12 40.92 31.63
N ALA A 126 38.15 42.04 30.90
CA ALA A 126 37.26 42.26 29.76
C ALA A 126 37.50 41.25 28.62
N LEU A 127 38.76 40.94 28.32
CA LEU A 127 39.13 39.96 27.30
C LEU A 127 38.73 38.53 27.71
N ALA A 128 38.87 38.19 28.99
CA ALA A 128 38.37 36.92 29.53
C ALA A 128 36.84 36.80 29.38
N ALA A 129 36.09 37.82 29.77
CA ALA A 129 34.63 37.85 29.63
C ALA A 129 34.19 37.71 28.17
N GLN A 130 34.80 38.47 27.25
CA GLN A 130 34.53 38.35 25.81
C GLN A 130 34.88 36.96 25.26
N SER A 131 35.95 36.33 25.75
CA SER A 131 36.31 34.98 25.32
C SER A 131 35.28 33.93 25.77
N GLU A 132 34.69 34.11 26.95
CA GLU A 132 33.63 33.23 27.46
C GLU A 132 32.31 33.43 26.71
N GLU A 133 31.92 34.69 26.42
CA GLU A 133 30.77 35.01 25.55
C GLU A 133 30.95 34.42 24.14
N LEU A 134 32.16 34.51 23.56
CA LEU A 134 32.45 33.90 22.27
C LEU A 134 32.42 32.37 22.31
N ALA A 135 32.88 31.75 23.40
CA ALA A 135 32.81 30.30 23.57
C ALA A 135 31.36 29.81 23.68
N THR A 136 30.54 30.50 24.46
CA THR A 136 29.11 30.16 24.64
C THR A 136 28.32 30.36 23.35
N THR A 137 28.51 31.48 22.65
CA THR A 137 27.84 31.72 21.35
C THR A 137 28.25 30.71 20.29
N ARG A 138 29.53 30.33 20.22
CA ARG A 138 30.00 29.24 19.32
C ARG A 138 29.36 27.90 19.66
N SER A 139 29.26 27.57 20.95
CA SER A 139 28.58 26.35 21.39
C SER A 139 27.11 26.36 20.99
N SER A 140 26.40 27.45 21.25
CA SER A 140 24.98 27.60 20.86
C SER A 140 24.80 27.52 19.35
N LEU A 141 25.66 28.18 18.58
CA LEU A 141 25.63 28.12 17.12
C LEU A 141 25.87 26.69 16.60
N GLN A 142 26.82 25.97 17.20
CA GLN A 142 27.06 24.56 16.85
C GLN A 142 25.84 23.69 17.16
N THR A 143 25.19 23.89 18.31
CA THR A 143 23.97 23.15 18.65
C THR A 143 22.85 23.43 17.66
N GLU A 144 22.63 24.68 17.28
CA GLU A 144 21.60 25.05 16.29
C GLU A 144 21.94 24.53 14.89
N HIS A 145 23.21 24.52 14.49
CA HIS A 145 23.63 23.88 13.23
C HIS A 145 23.33 22.38 13.22
N THR A 146 23.66 21.67 14.29
CA THR A 146 23.33 20.23 14.39
C THR A 146 21.83 20.00 14.37
N ARG A 147 21.06 20.83 15.10
CA ARG A 147 19.60 20.79 15.10
C ARG A 147 19.03 21.01 13.70
N ASN A 148 19.51 22.04 12.99
CA ASN A 148 19.07 22.33 11.64
C ASN A 148 19.38 21.18 10.67
N ALA A 149 20.58 20.59 10.76
CA ALA A 149 20.94 19.42 9.97
C ALA A 149 20.01 18.22 10.24
N THR A 150 19.72 17.92 11.52
CA THR A 150 18.79 16.83 11.87
C THR A 150 17.35 17.09 11.40
N LEU A 151 16.88 18.35 11.47
CA LEU A 151 15.56 18.72 10.97
C LEU A 151 15.49 18.59 9.44
N ASN A 152 16.52 19.04 8.72
CA ASN A 152 16.57 18.89 7.26
C ASN A 152 16.60 17.42 6.84
N GLN A 153 17.32 16.58 7.57
CA GLN A 153 17.30 15.14 7.34
C GLN A 153 15.90 14.56 7.57
N ALA A 154 15.26 14.88 8.70
CA ALA A 154 13.91 14.40 9.01
C ALA A 154 12.87 14.86 7.97
N VAL A 155 12.97 16.09 7.47
CA VAL A 155 12.13 16.60 6.36
C VAL A 155 12.39 15.81 5.09
N GLY A 156 13.65 15.51 4.76
CA GLY A 156 14.00 14.66 3.62
C GLY A 156 13.39 13.26 3.71
N GLU A 157 13.54 12.60 4.87
CA GLU A 157 12.96 11.27 5.14
C GLU A 157 11.43 11.27 5.05
N LEU A 158 10.77 12.30 5.60
CA LEU A 158 9.32 12.47 5.49
C LEU A 158 8.87 12.68 4.05
N ASN A 159 9.60 13.46 3.25
CA ASN A 159 9.28 13.68 1.84
C ASN A 159 9.40 12.38 1.02
N VAL A 160 10.42 11.55 1.26
CA VAL A 160 10.54 10.24 0.62
C VAL A 160 9.36 9.35 1.02
N ARG A 161 9.02 9.31 2.31
CA ARG A 161 7.88 8.52 2.79
C ARG A 161 6.54 9.00 2.22
N LEU A 162 6.38 10.31 2.02
CA LEU A 162 5.19 10.88 1.37
C LEU A 162 5.12 10.45 -0.10
N ALA A 163 6.24 10.56 -0.85
CA ALA A 163 6.30 10.12 -2.23
C ALA A 163 5.96 8.63 -2.39
N ASP A 164 6.49 7.76 -1.52
CA ASP A 164 6.16 6.32 -1.51
C ASP A 164 4.67 6.08 -1.26
N LYS A 165 4.04 6.91 -0.42
CA LYS A 165 2.59 6.81 -0.13
C LYS A 165 1.74 7.31 -1.28
N ASP A 166 2.14 8.38 -1.94
CA ASP A 166 1.47 8.89 -3.13
C ASP A 166 1.52 7.87 -4.28
N GLU A 167 2.67 7.19 -4.48
CA GLU A 167 2.78 6.11 -5.46
C GLU A 167 1.92 4.89 -5.09
N GLN A 168 1.87 4.51 -3.81
CA GLN A 168 0.98 3.45 -3.32
C GLN A 168 -0.50 3.79 -3.55
N ILE A 169 -0.90 5.05 -3.30
CA ILE A 169 -2.27 5.52 -3.55
C ILE A 169 -2.58 5.46 -5.05
N ALA A 170 -1.69 5.99 -5.91
CA ALA A 170 -1.87 5.94 -7.36
C ALA A 170 -2.02 4.50 -7.87
N SER A 171 -1.20 3.56 -7.37
CA SER A 171 -1.31 2.13 -7.72
C SER A 171 -2.64 1.51 -7.27
N LEU A 172 -3.15 1.89 -6.10
CA LEU A 172 -4.45 1.42 -5.61
C LEU A 172 -5.61 2.01 -6.42
N GLU A 173 -5.55 3.29 -6.77
CA GLU A 173 -6.53 3.95 -7.63
C GLU A 173 -6.57 3.30 -9.01
N GLU A 174 -5.41 2.99 -9.60
CA GLU A 174 -5.32 2.28 -10.88
C GLU A 174 -5.97 0.89 -10.79
N LYS A 175 -5.67 0.12 -9.74
CA LYS A 175 -6.31 -1.19 -9.50
C LYS A 175 -7.83 -1.06 -9.31
N HIS A 176 -8.29 -0.02 -8.62
CA HIS A 176 -9.72 0.26 -8.48
C HIS A 176 -10.38 0.62 -9.80
N GLN A 177 -9.70 1.39 -10.66
CA GLN A 177 -10.18 1.72 -11.98
C GLN A 177 -10.28 0.47 -12.86
N HIS A 178 -9.23 -0.35 -12.91
CA HIS A 178 -9.25 -1.64 -13.62
C HIS A 178 -10.37 -2.57 -13.13
N ALA A 179 -10.63 -2.61 -11.82
CA ALA A 179 -11.73 -3.39 -11.26
C ALA A 179 -13.11 -2.86 -11.67
N ARG A 180 -13.27 -1.54 -11.76
CA ARG A 180 -14.51 -0.91 -12.25
C ARG A 180 -14.72 -1.22 -13.73
N ASP A 181 -13.70 -1.02 -14.55
CA ASP A 181 -13.76 -1.28 -15.99
C ASP A 181 -14.07 -2.76 -16.27
N ALA A 182 -13.46 -3.69 -15.54
CA ALA A 182 -13.76 -5.12 -15.62
C ALA A 182 -15.22 -5.44 -15.25
N LEU A 183 -15.78 -4.79 -14.22
CA LEU A 183 -17.19 -4.95 -13.85
C LEU A 183 -18.13 -4.35 -14.90
N GLU A 184 -17.77 -3.23 -15.52
CA GLU A 184 -18.53 -2.65 -16.62
C GLU A 184 -18.54 -3.57 -17.83
N HIS A 185 -17.38 -4.13 -18.22
CA HIS A 185 -17.29 -5.13 -19.27
C HIS A 185 -18.11 -6.39 -18.96
N TYR A 186 -18.10 -6.87 -17.71
CA TYR A 186 -18.94 -8.00 -17.32
C TYR A 186 -20.44 -7.67 -17.42
N ARG A 187 -20.84 -6.47 -16.98
CA ARG A 187 -22.23 -6.00 -17.07
C ARG A 187 -22.68 -5.85 -18.52
N SER A 188 -21.84 -5.27 -19.38
CA SER A 188 -22.14 -5.11 -20.81
C SER A 188 -22.23 -6.48 -21.49
N ALA A 189 -21.28 -7.37 -21.24
CA ALA A 189 -21.30 -8.74 -21.78
C ALA A 189 -22.53 -9.53 -21.32
N SER A 190 -22.90 -9.44 -20.04
CA SER A 190 -24.13 -10.08 -19.53
C SER A 190 -25.39 -9.51 -20.18
N ARG A 191 -25.42 -8.19 -20.42
CA ARG A 191 -26.53 -7.54 -21.12
C ARG A 191 -26.60 -8.00 -22.58
N GLU A 192 -25.49 -7.99 -23.30
CA GLU A 192 -25.42 -8.46 -24.69
C GLU A 192 -25.82 -9.92 -24.82
N GLN A 193 -25.40 -10.78 -23.89
CA GLN A 193 -25.81 -12.18 -23.86
C GLN A 193 -27.33 -12.31 -23.74
N ARG A 194 -27.96 -11.59 -22.79
CA ARG A 194 -29.42 -11.61 -22.63
C ARG A 194 -30.14 -11.08 -23.86
N GLU A 195 -29.64 -10.00 -24.47
CA GLU A 195 -30.21 -9.46 -25.71
C GLU A 195 -30.09 -10.46 -26.87
N GLN A 196 -28.99 -11.20 -26.98
CA GLN A 196 -28.84 -12.26 -27.98
C GLN A 196 -29.79 -13.44 -27.73
N GLU A 197 -29.90 -13.90 -26.48
CA GLU A 197 -30.84 -14.96 -26.10
C GLU A 197 -32.28 -14.55 -26.38
N GLN A 198 -32.65 -13.31 -26.05
CA GLN A 198 -33.97 -12.76 -26.35
C GLN A 198 -34.24 -12.75 -27.87
N ARG A 199 -33.29 -12.27 -28.69
CA ARG A 199 -33.44 -12.31 -30.16
C ARG A 199 -33.59 -13.73 -30.71
N ARG A 200 -32.86 -14.70 -30.15
CA ARG A 200 -33.01 -16.12 -30.52
C ARG A 200 -34.39 -16.66 -30.17
N HIS A 201 -34.89 -16.37 -28.97
CA HIS A 201 -36.23 -16.78 -28.55
C HIS A 201 -37.32 -16.10 -29.38
N GLU A 202 -37.20 -14.81 -29.67
CA GLU A 202 -38.11 -14.10 -30.58
C GLU A 202 -38.15 -14.76 -31.97
N GLY A 203 -36.99 -15.14 -32.50
CA GLY A 203 -36.90 -15.91 -33.76
C GLY A 203 -37.60 -17.26 -33.70
N GLN A 204 -37.40 -18.03 -32.62
CA GLN A 204 -38.09 -19.33 -32.42
C GLN A 204 -39.60 -19.16 -32.32
N VAL A 205 -40.07 -18.15 -31.58
CA VAL A 205 -41.50 -17.85 -31.45
C VAL A 205 -42.09 -17.47 -32.82
N GLN A 206 -41.40 -16.65 -33.61
CA GLN A 206 -41.84 -16.31 -34.95
C GLN A 206 -41.92 -17.55 -35.87
N GLN A 207 -40.92 -18.44 -35.81
CA GLN A 207 -40.93 -19.68 -36.57
C GLN A 207 -42.12 -20.57 -36.18
N LEU A 208 -42.35 -20.80 -34.88
CA LEU A 208 -43.49 -21.57 -34.40
C LEU A 208 -44.83 -20.94 -34.79
N GLN A 209 -44.93 -19.60 -34.79
CA GLN A 209 -46.13 -18.90 -35.27
C GLN A 209 -46.37 -19.09 -36.77
N VAL A 210 -45.31 -19.22 -37.58
CA VAL A 210 -45.44 -19.52 -39.01
C VAL A 210 -45.85 -20.99 -39.20
N GLU A 211 -45.22 -21.93 -38.51
CA GLU A 211 -45.59 -23.35 -38.55
C GLU A 211 -47.03 -23.59 -38.09
N LEU A 212 -47.47 -22.92 -37.02
CA LEU A 212 -48.86 -22.96 -36.56
C LEU A 212 -49.83 -22.47 -37.63
N ARG A 213 -49.52 -21.35 -38.30
CA ARG A 213 -50.32 -20.83 -39.42
C ARG A 213 -50.37 -21.81 -40.59
N GLN A 214 -49.24 -22.44 -40.94
CA GLN A 214 -49.19 -23.45 -41.99
C GLN A 214 -50.00 -24.70 -41.64
N LEU A 215 -49.92 -25.17 -40.39
CA LEU A 215 -50.70 -26.31 -39.91
C LEU A 215 -52.20 -25.99 -39.89
N GLN A 216 -52.59 -24.80 -39.44
CA GLN A 216 -53.98 -24.34 -39.51
C GLN A 216 -54.50 -24.28 -40.95
N GLN A 217 -53.72 -23.73 -41.88
CA GLN A 217 -54.08 -23.72 -43.30
C GLN A 217 -54.23 -25.14 -43.87
N THR A 218 -53.29 -26.03 -43.53
CA THR A 218 -53.35 -27.45 -43.94
C THR A 218 -54.58 -28.14 -43.35
N LEU A 219 -54.92 -27.87 -42.09
CA LEU A 219 -56.10 -28.40 -41.42
C LEU A 219 -57.38 -27.94 -42.12
N ILE A 220 -57.49 -26.66 -42.49
CA ILE A 220 -58.63 -26.13 -43.25
C ILE A 220 -58.79 -26.89 -44.58
N VAL A 221 -57.69 -27.05 -45.33
CA VAL A 221 -57.72 -27.83 -46.60
C VAL A 221 -58.17 -29.27 -46.36
N LYS A 222 -57.68 -29.94 -45.30
CA LYS A 222 -58.09 -31.31 -44.96
C LYS A 222 -59.55 -31.40 -44.51
N GLN A 223 -60.06 -30.40 -43.80
CA GLN A 223 -61.49 -30.31 -43.47
C GLN A 223 -62.35 -30.14 -44.73
N ASP A 224 -61.92 -29.29 -45.66
CA ASP A 224 -62.60 -29.12 -46.96
C ASP A 224 -62.58 -30.41 -47.79
N GLU A 225 -61.46 -31.15 -47.82
CA GLU A 225 -61.38 -32.48 -48.44
C GLU A 225 -62.33 -33.49 -47.78
N LEU A 226 -62.36 -33.55 -46.44
CA LEU A 226 -63.27 -34.44 -45.71
C LEU A 226 -64.73 -34.10 -45.96
N THR A 227 -65.10 -32.82 -46.01
CA THR A 227 -66.49 -32.42 -46.31
C THR A 227 -66.88 -32.77 -47.74
N ARG A 228 -65.97 -32.63 -48.72
CA ARG A 228 -66.18 -33.09 -50.11
C ARG A 228 -66.38 -34.61 -50.16
N LEU A 229 -65.49 -35.39 -49.56
CA LEU A 229 -65.60 -36.85 -49.50
C LEU A 229 -66.89 -37.31 -48.80
N ASN A 230 -67.31 -36.63 -47.73
CA ASN A 230 -68.58 -36.93 -47.07
C ASN A 230 -69.79 -36.68 -48.00
N ARG A 231 -69.79 -35.57 -48.77
CA ARG A 231 -70.83 -35.32 -49.77
C ARG A 231 -70.82 -36.36 -50.89
N ASP A 232 -69.64 -36.75 -51.37
CA ASP A 232 -69.51 -37.79 -52.39
C ASP A 232 -70.00 -39.15 -51.86
N ASN A 233 -69.67 -39.49 -50.62
CA ASN A 233 -70.16 -40.69 -49.94
C ASN A 233 -71.68 -40.68 -49.77
N GLU A 234 -72.28 -39.55 -49.37
CA GLU A 234 -73.74 -39.38 -49.33
C GLU A 234 -74.35 -39.57 -50.72
N GLY A 235 -73.73 -39.00 -51.76
CA GLY A 235 -74.13 -39.18 -53.15
C GLY A 235 -74.09 -40.65 -53.59
N LEU A 236 -73.00 -41.36 -53.28
CA LEU A 236 -72.87 -42.80 -53.54
C LEU A 236 -73.89 -43.62 -52.76
N LEU A 237 -74.18 -43.28 -51.49
CA LEU A 237 -75.22 -43.95 -50.70
C LEU A 237 -76.61 -43.77 -51.33
N VAL A 238 -76.91 -42.58 -51.84
CA VAL A 238 -78.15 -42.32 -52.60
C VAL A 238 -78.19 -43.17 -53.86
N GLN A 239 -77.09 -43.22 -54.64
CA GLN A 239 -77.00 -44.07 -55.83
C GLN A 239 -77.17 -45.56 -55.50
N ILE A 240 -76.58 -46.04 -54.40
CA ILE A 240 -76.75 -47.42 -53.94
C ILE A 240 -78.21 -47.68 -53.58
N ARG A 241 -78.89 -46.74 -52.91
CA ARG A 241 -80.33 -46.87 -52.59
C ARG A 241 -81.18 -46.93 -53.85
N THR A 242 -80.95 -46.03 -54.82
CA THR A 242 -81.72 -46.02 -56.08
C THR A 242 -81.46 -47.28 -56.90
N LEU A 243 -80.22 -47.75 -56.99
CA LEU A 243 -79.88 -49.03 -57.64
C LEU A 243 -80.52 -50.21 -56.93
N LYS A 244 -80.55 -50.23 -55.59
CA LYS A 244 -81.20 -51.29 -54.81
C LYS A 244 -82.71 -51.29 -55.00
N ASP A 245 -83.34 -50.12 -55.06
CA ASP A 245 -84.78 -50.01 -55.35
C ASP A 245 -85.08 -50.40 -56.80
N ALA A 246 -84.25 -50.01 -57.77
CA ALA A 246 -84.33 -50.49 -59.15
C ALA A 246 -84.14 -52.02 -59.25
N GLN A 247 -83.22 -52.59 -58.46
CA GLN A 247 -83.02 -54.03 -58.36
C GLN A 247 -84.26 -54.72 -57.77
N ARG A 248 -84.88 -54.14 -56.74
CA ARG A 248 -86.14 -54.64 -56.16
C ARG A 248 -87.27 -54.58 -57.17
N THR A 249 -87.44 -53.48 -57.91
CA THR A 249 -88.50 -53.38 -58.93
C THR A 249 -88.27 -54.40 -60.04
N LEU A 250 -87.05 -54.52 -60.56
CA LEU A 250 -86.69 -55.56 -61.54
C LEU A 250 -86.94 -56.97 -60.99
N LYS A 251 -86.62 -57.24 -59.72
CA LYS A 251 -86.93 -58.52 -59.07
C LYS A 251 -88.43 -58.76 -59.02
N THR A 252 -89.24 -57.78 -58.58
CA THR A 252 -90.71 -57.94 -58.57
C THR A 252 -91.30 -58.11 -59.96
N GLN A 253 -90.73 -57.46 -60.99
CA GLN A 253 -91.12 -57.68 -62.38
C GLN A 253 -90.77 -59.09 -62.84
N ASN A 254 -89.60 -59.59 -62.46
CA ASN A 254 -89.17 -60.95 -62.75
C ASN A 254 -90.08 -61.97 -62.04
N ASP A 255 -90.36 -61.78 -60.74
CA ASP A 255 -91.29 -62.63 -59.98
C ASP A 255 -92.71 -62.62 -60.59
N ARG A 256 -93.20 -61.45 -61.05
CA ARG A 256 -94.47 -61.33 -61.79
C ARG A 256 -94.44 -62.07 -63.12
N ARG A 257 -93.37 -61.92 -63.90
CA ARG A 257 -93.19 -62.66 -65.16
C ARG A 257 -93.10 -64.16 -64.90
N GLN A 258 -92.41 -64.58 -63.85
CA GLN A 258 -92.33 -65.98 -63.43
C GLN A 258 -93.70 -66.52 -63.04
N ALA A 259 -94.50 -65.76 -62.29
CA ALA A 259 -95.87 -66.12 -61.96
C ALA A 259 -96.78 -66.19 -63.21
N GLN A 260 -96.59 -65.28 -64.18
CA GLN A 260 -97.28 -65.34 -65.47
C GLN A 260 -96.88 -66.58 -66.27
N ILE A 261 -95.58 -66.92 -66.32
CA ILE A 261 -95.08 -68.14 -66.95
C ILE A 261 -95.67 -69.36 -66.27
N GLN A 262 -95.63 -69.45 -64.94
CA GLN A 262 -96.25 -70.54 -64.18
C GLN A 262 -97.76 -70.64 -64.45
N GLY A 263 -98.47 -69.51 -64.53
CA GLY A 263 -99.88 -69.48 -64.91
C GLY A 263 -100.12 -69.99 -66.32
N LEU A 264 -99.26 -69.62 -67.28
CA LEU A 264 -99.29 -70.15 -68.65
C LEU A 264 -98.93 -71.64 -68.69
N GLU A 265 -97.98 -72.10 -67.90
CA GLU A 265 -97.61 -73.52 -67.77
C GLU A 265 -98.78 -74.34 -67.20
N VAL A 266 -99.49 -73.82 -66.18
CA VAL A 266 -100.70 -74.44 -65.64
C VAL A 266 -101.82 -74.47 -66.69
N ASN A 267 -102.04 -73.37 -67.42
CA ASN A 267 -103.02 -73.33 -68.50
C ASN A 267 -102.66 -74.30 -69.63
N LEU A 268 -101.38 -74.43 -70.00
CA LEU A 268 -100.90 -75.42 -70.95
C LEU A 268 -101.14 -76.83 -70.42
N ALA A 269 -100.83 -77.12 -69.16
CA ALA A 269 -101.11 -78.41 -68.55
C ALA A 269 -102.61 -78.74 -68.50
N GLN A 270 -103.48 -77.75 -68.28
CA GLN A 270 -104.93 -77.89 -68.36
C GLN A 270 -105.40 -78.13 -69.81
N LEU A 271 -104.82 -77.44 -70.79
CA LEU A 271 -105.11 -77.65 -72.20
C LEU A 271 -104.62 -79.03 -72.66
N ASP A 272 -103.44 -79.47 -72.25
CA ASP A 272 -102.93 -80.81 -72.51
C ASP A 272 -103.76 -81.88 -71.78
N GLY A 273 -104.23 -81.59 -70.56
CA GLY A 273 -105.17 -82.43 -69.81
C GLY A 273 -106.49 -82.61 -70.56
N SER A 274 -107.12 -81.50 -70.97
CA SER A 274 -108.36 -81.52 -71.74
C SER A 274 -108.19 -82.14 -73.13
N ARG A 275 -107.03 -81.94 -73.78
CA ARG A 275 -106.65 -82.61 -75.02
C ARG A 275 -106.53 -84.12 -74.82
N ASN A 276 -105.83 -84.58 -73.78
CA ASN A 276 -105.71 -85.99 -73.44
C ASN A 276 -107.07 -86.61 -73.12
N GLU A 277 -107.95 -85.86 -72.47
CA GLU A 277 -109.31 -86.30 -72.14
C GLU A 277 -110.18 -86.40 -73.40
N LEU A 278 -110.06 -85.46 -74.34
CA LEU A 278 -110.66 -85.52 -75.68
C LEU A 278 -110.06 -86.65 -76.53
N GLU A 279 -108.77 -86.94 -76.43
CA GLU A 279 -108.13 -88.07 -77.09
C GLU A 279 -108.64 -89.40 -76.52
N LYS A 280 -108.79 -89.51 -75.19
CA LYS A 280 -109.42 -90.67 -74.55
C LYS A 280 -110.88 -90.83 -74.95
N GLN A 281 -111.65 -89.74 -75.03
CA GLN A 281 -113.03 -89.77 -75.54
C GLN A 281 -113.08 -90.22 -77.00
N ASN A 282 -112.17 -89.74 -77.86
CA ASN A 282 -112.04 -90.21 -79.24
C ASN A 282 -111.66 -91.69 -79.32
N GLN A 283 -110.73 -92.16 -78.49
CA GLN A 283 -110.37 -93.58 -78.42
C GLN A 283 -111.54 -94.44 -77.94
N ASN A 284 -112.29 -93.99 -76.93
CA ASN A 284 -113.49 -94.69 -76.45
C ASN A 284 -114.61 -94.69 -77.49
N LEU A 285 -114.81 -93.60 -78.24
CA LEU A 285 -115.73 -93.56 -79.37
C LEU A 285 -115.27 -94.48 -80.50
N ALA A 286 -113.97 -94.57 -80.77
CA ALA A 286 -113.42 -95.51 -81.75
C ALA A 286 -113.62 -96.97 -81.30
N LEU A 287 -113.45 -97.28 -80.02
CA LEU A 287 -113.73 -98.60 -79.44
C LEU A 287 -115.22 -98.94 -79.50
N SER A 288 -116.09 -98.00 -79.12
CA SER A 288 -117.54 -98.16 -79.22
C SER A 288 -118.01 -98.33 -80.67
N LEU A 289 -117.40 -97.62 -81.62
CA LEU A 289 -117.66 -97.81 -83.05
C LEU A 289 -117.15 -99.18 -83.54
N ALA A 290 -115.99 -99.63 -83.09
CA ALA A 290 -115.49 -100.97 -83.40
C ALA A 290 -116.44 -102.06 -82.86
N GLU A 291 -116.93 -101.91 -81.62
CA GLU A 291 -117.94 -102.78 -81.02
C GLU A 291 -119.24 -102.75 -81.83
N ARG A 292 -119.75 -101.56 -82.20
CA ARG A 292 -120.95 -101.41 -83.03
C ARG A 292 -120.79 -102.05 -84.41
N VAL A 293 -119.60 -101.96 -85.01
CA VAL A 293 -119.28 -102.61 -86.30
C VAL A 293 -119.22 -104.13 -86.14
N THR A 294 -118.72 -104.65 -85.01
CA THR A 294 -118.78 -106.09 -84.73
C THR A 294 -120.20 -106.59 -84.48
N GLU A 295 -121.04 -105.82 -83.77
CA GLU A 295 -122.46 -106.12 -83.59
C GLU A 295 -123.22 -106.09 -84.92
N LEU A 296 -122.97 -105.10 -85.78
CA LEU A 296 -123.56 -105.03 -87.12
C LEU A 296 -123.09 -106.19 -88.02
N ARG A 297 -121.83 -106.63 -87.90
CA ARG A 297 -121.34 -107.84 -88.59
C ARG A 297 -122.03 -109.11 -88.08
N GLN A 298 -122.27 -109.23 -86.77
CA GLN A 298 -123.01 -110.36 -86.20
C GLN A 298 -124.48 -110.35 -86.63
N GLN A 299 -125.11 -109.17 -86.70
CA GLN A 299 -126.48 -109.01 -87.21
C GLN A 299 -126.59 -109.34 -88.71
N LEU A 300 -125.60 -108.95 -89.53
CA LEU A 300 -125.53 -109.34 -90.95
C LEU A 300 -125.36 -110.86 -91.14
N GLN A 301 -124.58 -111.53 -90.29
CA GLN A 301 -124.46 -112.99 -90.33
C GLN A 301 -125.74 -113.72 -89.89
N LEU A 302 -126.54 -113.12 -88.99
CA LEU A 302 -127.86 -113.63 -88.60
C LEU A 302 -128.90 -113.44 -89.71
N ILE A 303 -128.91 -112.28 -90.37
CA ILE A 303 -129.79 -112.01 -91.52
C ILE A 303 -129.45 -112.96 -92.70
N GLY A 304 -128.17 -113.18 -92.99
CA GLY A 304 -127.76 -114.13 -94.03
C GLY A 304 -128.16 -115.59 -93.75
N LYS A 305 -128.23 -115.99 -92.47
CA LYS A 305 -128.72 -117.32 -92.07
C LYS A 305 -130.24 -117.44 -92.18
N LEU A 306 -130.98 -116.38 -91.86
CA LEU A 306 -132.44 -116.34 -91.96
C LEU A 306 -132.93 -116.25 -93.42
N GLU A 307 -132.21 -115.54 -94.29
CA GLU A 307 -132.52 -115.49 -95.74
C GLU A 307 -132.24 -116.82 -96.45
N ALA A 308 -131.23 -117.59 -96.02
CA ALA A 308 -130.98 -118.93 -96.52
C ALA A 308 -132.06 -119.95 -96.10
N GLN A 309 -132.64 -119.77 -94.91
CA GLN A 309 -133.76 -120.58 -94.40
C GLN A 309 -135.09 -120.25 -95.11
N LEU A 310 -135.32 -118.98 -95.47
CA LEU A 310 -136.50 -118.54 -96.25
C LEU A 310 -136.46 -119.06 -97.69
N ARG A 311 -135.30 -119.06 -98.36
CA ARG A 311 -135.14 -119.66 -99.71
C ARG A 311 -135.27 -121.18 -99.74
N GLN A 312 -135.06 -121.88 -98.62
CA GLN A 312 -135.31 -123.32 -98.48
C GLN A 312 -136.80 -123.63 -98.22
N ALA A 313 -137.54 -122.71 -97.57
CA ALA A 313 -138.99 -122.83 -97.35
C ALA A 313 -139.81 -122.50 -98.62
N GLU A 314 -139.40 -121.51 -99.41
CA GLU A 314 -140.10 -121.12 -100.65
C GLU A 314 -139.97 -122.16 -101.78
N LYS A 315 -138.89 -122.97 -101.79
CA LYS A 315 -138.76 -124.11 -102.72
C LYS A 315 -139.60 -125.34 -102.32
N ALA A 316 -140.17 -125.37 -101.11
CA ALA A 316 -141.00 -126.48 -100.62
C ALA A 316 -142.51 -126.21 -100.74
N VAL A 317 -142.95 -124.97 -101.02
CA VAL A 317 -144.38 -124.59 -101.02
C VAL A 317 -145.02 -124.55 -102.43
N LEU A 318 -144.24 -124.56 -103.52
CA LEU A 318 -144.77 -124.57 -104.89
C LEU A 318 -144.70 -125.92 -105.63
N ALA A 319 -144.48 -127.02 -104.90
CA ALA A 319 -144.52 -128.40 -105.43
C ALA A 319 -145.78 -129.21 -105.00
N VAL A 320 -146.83 -128.57 -104.46
CA VAL A 320 -148.00 -129.28 -103.86
C VAL A 320 -149.38 -128.81 -104.38
N GLN A 321 -149.49 -128.11 -105.51
CA GLN A 321 -150.81 -127.85 -106.12
C GLN A 321 -150.86 -128.06 -107.64
N GLU A 322 -150.77 -129.33 -108.04
CA GLU A 322 -151.76 -130.00 -108.90
C GLU A 322 -152.17 -131.25 -108.09
N THR A 323 -153.39 -131.45 -107.62
CA THR A 323 -154.58 -131.76 -108.43
C THR A 323 -155.84 -131.87 -107.56
N PRO A 324 -157.03 -131.93 -108.18
CA PRO A 324 -157.27 -131.84 -109.63
C PRO A 324 -158.03 -130.60 -110.07
#